data_AF-A0A943B3X8-F1
#
_entry.id   AF-A0A943B3X8-F1
#
_cell.length_a   1.000
_cell.length_b   1.000
_cell.length_c   1.000
_cell.angle_alpha   90.00
_cell.angle_beta   90.00
_cell.angle_gamma   90.00
#
_symmetry.space_group_name_H-M   'P 1'
#
loop_
_entity.id
_entity.type
_entity.pdbx_description
1 polymer ?
#
loop_
_entity_poly.entity_id
_entity_poly.type
_entity_poly.pdbx_seq_one_letter_code
_entity_poly.pdbx_strand_id
1 'polypeptide(L)'
;MTNNEIIFETVRNTFTPTQLAELVQSTYTAEQIAARRAAVTITVDEGSDESAENIFSAMLAADTFHTFAEWKRMGYSVKKGQHAALTCQLWKYTDKPGKAAREAAEADGKDAPETDPHFYMTKAHLFHALQVEKSKR
;
A
#
# COMPACT_ATOMS: atom_id res chain seq x y z
N MET A 1 -1.65 -2.77 13.15
CA MET A 1 -0.98 -2.59 11.85
C MET A 1 -2.04 -2.40 10.78
N THR A 2 -2.14 -1.17 10.30
CA THR A 2 -3.00 -0.69 9.23
C THR A 2 -2.39 -1.03 7.87
N ASN A 3 -3.18 -0.91 6.79
CA ASN A 3 -2.67 -1.13 5.44
C ASN A 3 -1.51 -0.19 5.09
N ASN A 4 -1.56 1.07 5.53
CA ASN A 4 -0.49 2.03 5.25
C ASN A 4 0.81 1.64 5.95
N GLU A 5 0.75 1.18 7.20
CA GLU A 5 1.92 0.65 7.92
C GLU A 5 2.48 -0.59 7.20
N ILE A 6 1.62 -1.51 6.75
CA ILE A 6 2.04 -2.70 5.99
C ILE A 6 2.74 -2.32 4.69
N ILE A 7 2.21 -1.35 3.94
CA ILE A 7 2.81 -0.89 2.69
C ILE A 7 4.16 -0.24 2.97
N PHE A 8 4.24 0.63 3.99
CA PHE A 8 5.49 1.27 4.40
C PHE A 8 6.57 0.26 4.75
N GLU A 9 6.28 -0.69 5.63
CA GLU A 9 7.24 -1.73 6.02
C GLU A 9 7.61 -2.63 4.85
N THR A 10 6.67 -2.96 3.97
CA THR A 10 6.96 -3.75 2.77
C THR A 10 7.92 -3.01 1.83
N VAL A 11 7.63 -1.73 1.54
CA VAL A 11 8.46 -0.90 0.66
C VAL A 11 9.86 -0.74 1.23
N ARG A 12 9.96 -0.43 2.52
CA ARG A 12 11.22 -0.28 3.23
C ARG A 12 12.06 -1.55 3.25
N ASN A 13 11.43 -2.72 3.37
CA ASN A 13 12.13 -4.01 3.34
C ASN A 13 12.48 -4.50 1.92
N THR A 14 11.79 -3.99 0.89
CA THR A 14 11.95 -4.44 -0.50
C THR A 14 13.01 -3.63 -1.25
N PHE A 15 13.14 -2.33 -0.97
CA PHE A 15 14.02 -1.42 -1.70
C PHE A 15 15.14 -0.89 -0.81
N THR A 16 16.31 -0.65 -1.39
CA THR A 16 17.41 0.02 -0.68
C THR A 16 17.09 1.50 -0.47
N PRO A 17 17.72 2.18 0.51
CA PRO A 17 17.54 3.62 0.71
C PRO A 17 17.80 4.45 -0.55
N THR A 18 18.82 4.06 -1.35
CA THR A 18 19.13 4.71 -2.62
C THR A 18 18.01 4.55 -3.63
N GLN A 19 17.46 3.34 -3.79
CA GLN A 19 16.35 3.09 -4.71
C GLN A 19 15.08 3.86 -4.31
N LEU A 20 14.82 3.97 -3.00
CA LEU A 20 13.70 4.76 -2.47
C LEU A 20 13.88 6.24 -2.80
N ALA A 21 15.09 6.78 -2.61
CA ALA A 21 15.41 8.16 -2.99
C ALA A 21 15.22 8.41 -4.49
N GLU A 22 15.65 7.48 -5.35
CA GLU A 22 15.47 7.56 -6.81
C GLU A 22 13.99 7.53 -7.22
N LEU A 23 13.17 6.69 -6.58
CA LEU A 23 11.72 6.64 -6.81
C LEU A 23 11.03 7.95 -6.40
N VAL A 24 11.43 8.52 -5.26
CA VAL A 24 10.91 9.80 -4.77
C VAL A 24 11.27 10.93 -5.74
N GLN A 25 12.54 11.01 -6.18
CA GLN A 25 12.99 12.00 -7.15
C GLN A 25 12.34 11.85 -8.53
N SER A 26 12.01 10.62 -8.93
CA SER A 26 11.30 10.36 -10.19
C SER A 26 9.82 10.75 -10.14
N THR A 27 9.25 10.85 -8.93
CA THR A 27 7.81 11.11 -8.73
C THR A 27 7.53 12.56 -8.31
N TYR A 28 8.45 13.18 -7.59
CA TYR A 28 8.29 14.51 -7.01
C TYR A 28 9.43 15.44 -7.44
N THR A 29 9.09 16.71 -7.67
CA THR A 29 10.10 17.75 -7.88
C THR A 29 10.85 18.05 -6.58
N ALA A 30 12.08 18.57 -6.68
CA ALA A 30 12.88 18.95 -5.51
C ALA A 30 12.15 19.93 -4.57
N GLU A 31 11.38 20.87 -5.14
CA GLU A 31 10.57 21.82 -4.36
C GLU A 31 9.45 21.14 -3.58
N GLN A 32 8.76 20.17 -4.19
CA GLN A 32 7.73 19.39 -3.50
C GLN A 32 8.32 18.51 -2.39
N ILE A 33 9.48 17.91 -2.63
CA ILE A 33 10.19 17.11 -1.62
C ILE A 33 10.59 18.00 -0.44
N ALA A 34 11.19 19.16 -0.71
CA ALA A 34 11.58 20.11 0.33
C ALA A 34 10.39 20.63 1.13
N ALA A 35 9.28 20.99 0.46
CA ALA A 35 8.05 21.42 1.13
C ALA A 35 7.47 20.33 2.05
N ARG A 36 7.43 19.08 1.59
CA ARG A 36 6.96 17.94 2.39
C ARG A 36 7.90 17.62 3.55
N ARG A 37 9.22 17.75 3.33
CA ARG A 37 10.22 17.53 4.37
C ARG A 37 10.13 18.58 5.47
N ALA A 38 9.86 19.83 5.11
CA ALA A 38 9.66 20.93 6.06
C ALA A 38 8.33 20.79 6.84
N ALA A 39 7.32 20.15 6.25
CA ALA A 39 6.03 19.91 6.89
C ALA A 39 6.02 18.71 7.85
N VAL A 40 7.06 17.86 7.85
CA VAL A 40 7.11 16.63 8.65
C VAL A 40 8.33 16.59 9.56
N THR A 41 8.08 16.33 10.84
CA THR A 41 9.14 16.06 11.82
C THR A 41 9.25 14.55 12.01
N ILE A 42 10.42 13.99 11.70
CA ILE A 42 10.72 12.56 11.90
C ILE A 42 11.67 12.44 13.08
N THR A 43 11.21 11.76 14.12
CA THR A 43 12.02 11.39 15.28
C THR A 43 12.57 9.99 15.08
N VAL A 44 13.88 9.85 15.19
CA VAL A 44 14.58 8.56 15.18
C VAL A 44 15.01 8.26 16.61
N ASP A 45 14.85 7.01 17.04
CA ASP A 45 15.29 6.55 18.35
C ASP A 45 16.81 6.64 18.49
N GLU A 46 17.28 7.00 19.68
CA GLU A 46 18.71 7.18 19.96
C GLU A 46 19.44 5.84 19.86
N GLY A 47 20.40 5.73 18.92
CA GLY A 47 21.13 4.49 18.65
C GLY A 47 20.59 3.65 17.50
N SER A 48 19.57 4.13 16.77
CA SER A 48 19.15 3.51 15.52
C SER A 48 20.13 3.84 14.38
N ASP A 49 20.44 2.85 13.55
CA ASP A 49 21.28 3.02 12.34
C ASP A 49 20.53 3.71 11.18
N GLU A 50 19.22 3.97 11.36
CA GLU A 50 18.41 4.65 10.38
C GLU A 50 18.52 6.16 10.44
N SER A 51 18.71 6.80 9.29
CA SER A 51 18.61 8.25 9.19
C SER A 51 17.15 8.70 9.00
N ALA A 52 16.82 9.89 9.52
CA ALA A 52 15.53 10.52 9.28
C ALA A 52 15.25 10.71 7.78
N GLU A 53 16.29 10.92 6.96
CA GLU A 53 16.18 11.07 5.50
C GLU A 53 15.82 9.73 4.81
N ASN A 54 16.33 8.61 5.30
CA ASN A 54 15.98 7.29 4.78
C ASN A 54 14.50 6.97 5.11
N ILE A 55 14.08 7.25 6.35
CA ILE A 55 12.68 7.06 6.78
C ILE A 55 11.74 7.98 5.99
N PHE A 56 12.15 9.23 5.76
CA PHE A 56 11.39 10.18 4.94
C PHE A 56 11.22 9.69 3.50
N SER A 57 12.32 9.23 2.89
CA SER A 57 12.29 8.71 1.51
C SER A 57 11.42 7.46 1.41
N ALA A 58 11.51 6.55 2.38
CA ALA A 58 10.64 5.38 2.48
C ALA A 58 9.16 5.76 2.63
N MET A 59 8.85 6.77 3.44
CA MET A 59 7.49 7.26 3.65
C MET A 59 6.91 7.83 2.35
N LEU A 60 7.66 8.70 1.67
CA LEU A 60 7.22 9.29 0.40
C LEU A 60 7.09 8.26 -0.72
N ALA A 61 8.00 7.29 -0.79
CA ALA A 61 7.91 6.20 -1.75
C ALA A 61 6.73 5.28 -1.43
N ALA A 62 6.46 4.96 -0.16
CA ALA A 62 5.32 4.12 0.21
C ALA A 62 3.98 4.74 -0.21
N ASP A 63 3.85 6.06 -0.11
CA ASP A 63 2.67 6.82 -0.54
C ASP A 63 2.43 6.73 -2.06
N THR A 64 3.42 6.35 -2.86
CA THR A 64 3.28 6.21 -4.32
C THR A 64 2.98 4.78 -4.76
N PHE A 65 2.77 3.84 -3.83
CA PHE A 65 2.33 2.47 -4.12
C PHE A 65 0.88 2.26 -3.73
N HIS A 66 0.05 1.95 -4.73
CA HIS A 66 -1.36 1.65 -4.48
C HIS A 66 -1.83 0.41 -5.26
N THR A 67 -2.91 -0.19 -4.77
CA THR A 67 -3.59 -1.27 -5.50
C THR A 67 -4.19 -0.74 -6.79
N PHE A 68 -4.40 -1.61 -7.78
CA PHE A 68 -5.10 -1.23 -9.02
C PHE A 68 -6.48 -0.60 -8.75
N ALA A 69 -7.21 -1.11 -7.76
CA ALA A 69 -8.52 -0.58 -7.39
C ALA A 69 -8.44 0.86 -6.88
N GLU A 70 -7.44 1.17 -6.07
CA GLU A 70 -7.22 2.52 -5.53
C GLU A 70 -6.79 3.49 -6.63
N TRP A 71 -5.86 3.08 -7.51
CA TRP A 71 -5.50 3.88 -8.69
C TRP A 71 -6.72 4.22 -9.55
N LYS A 72 -7.60 3.23 -9.78
CA LYS A 72 -8.85 3.42 -10.51
C LYS A 72 -9.77 4.44 -9.82
N ARG A 73 -9.85 4.42 -8.48
CA ARG A 73 -10.63 5.42 -7.69
C ARG A 73 -10.04 6.82 -7.82
N MET A 74 -8.72 6.93 -7.88
CA MET A 74 -8.00 8.19 -8.10
C MET A 74 -8.05 8.68 -9.56
N GLY A 75 -8.68 7.93 -10.48
CA GLY A 75 -8.79 8.30 -11.89
C GLY A 75 -7.59 7.88 -12.75
N TYR A 76 -6.76 6.96 -12.28
CA TYR A 76 -5.60 6.40 -12.99
C TYR A 76 -5.83 4.94 -13.35
N SER A 77 -5.09 4.46 -14.35
CA SER A 77 -5.08 3.05 -14.73
C SER A 77 -3.63 2.60 -14.94
N VAL A 78 -3.36 1.34 -14.62
CA VAL A 78 -2.04 0.74 -14.87
C VAL A 78 -1.81 0.65 -16.38
N LYS A 79 -0.65 1.12 -16.84
CA LYS A 79 -0.25 1.08 -18.25
C LYS A 79 -0.25 -0.36 -18.76
N LYS A 80 -0.64 -0.56 -20.01
CA LYS A 80 -0.71 -1.90 -20.63
C LYS A 80 0.67 -2.58 -20.57
N GLY A 81 0.70 -3.83 -20.08
CA GLY A 81 1.92 -4.65 -19.98
C GLY A 81 2.74 -4.47 -18.70
N GLN A 82 2.31 -3.59 -17.78
CA GLN A 82 2.97 -3.45 -16.47
C GLN A 82 2.55 -4.56 -15.50
N HIS A 83 3.50 -5.01 -14.68
CA HIS A 83 3.28 -5.96 -13.59
C HIS A 83 3.32 -5.25 -12.24
N ALA A 84 2.75 -5.87 -11.20
CA ALA A 84 2.82 -5.32 -9.85
C ALA A 84 4.28 -5.15 -9.42
N ALA A 85 4.64 -3.97 -8.94
CA ALA A 85 5.99 -3.70 -8.46
C ALA A 85 6.28 -4.42 -7.14
N LEU A 86 5.25 -4.60 -6.30
CA LEU A 86 5.36 -5.34 -5.05
C LEU A 86 4.04 -6.01 -4.67
N THR A 87 4.12 -6.98 -3.76
CA THR A 87 2.93 -7.65 -3.20
C THR A 87 3.06 -7.77 -1.69
N CYS A 88 1.99 -7.49 -0.97
CA CYS A 88 1.91 -7.64 0.48
C CYS A 88 0.52 -8.15 0.89
N GLN A 89 0.34 -8.52 2.16
CA GLN A 89 -0.96 -8.89 2.71
C GLN A 89 -1.64 -7.65 3.28
N LEU A 90 -2.74 -7.21 2.68
CA LEU A 90 -3.51 -6.06 3.19
C LEU A 90 -4.82 -6.52 3.83
N TRP A 91 -5.24 -5.81 4.87
CA TRP A 91 -6.56 -5.96 5.45
C TRP A 91 -7.62 -5.51 4.44
N LYS A 92 -8.59 -6.39 4.21
CA LYS A 92 -9.75 -6.13 3.38
C LYS A 92 -11.01 -6.32 4.21
N TYR A 93 -11.88 -5.33 4.14
CA TYR A 93 -13.23 -5.41 4.70
C TYR A 93 -14.14 -6.21 3.77
N THR A 94 -14.99 -7.05 4.37
CA THR A 94 -16.08 -7.74 3.66
C THR A 94 -17.28 -7.87 4.60
N ASP A 95 -18.46 -7.69 4.04
CA ASP A 95 -19.76 -8.00 4.65
C ASP A 95 -20.20 -9.46 4.39
N LYS A 96 -19.55 -10.14 3.44
CA LYS A 96 -19.91 -11.51 3.05
C LYS A 96 -19.41 -12.54 4.08
N PRO A 97 -20.21 -13.59 4.36
CA PRO A 97 -19.79 -14.72 5.20
C PRO A 97 -18.45 -15.28 4.73
N GLY A 98 -17.49 -15.32 5.66
CA GLY A 98 -16.19 -15.93 5.42
C GLY A 98 -16.32 -17.41 5.04
N LYS A 99 -15.29 -17.99 4.40
CA LYS A 99 -15.30 -19.40 3.99
C LYS A 99 -15.64 -20.33 5.17
N ALA A 100 -15.06 -20.07 6.34
CA ALA A 100 -15.30 -20.83 7.56
C ALA A 100 -16.74 -20.67 8.09
N ALA A 101 -17.33 -19.47 8.03
CA ALA A 101 -18.72 -19.25 8.45
C ALA A 101 -19.70 -19.97 7.51
N ARG A 102 -19.40 -20.01 6.20
CA ARG A 102 -20.18 -20.74 5.22
C ARG A 102 -20.07 -22.26 5.38
N GLU A 103 -18.85 -22.77 5.61
CA GLU A 103 -18.60 -24.21 5.85
C GLU A 103 -19.23 -24.68 7.19
N ALA A 104 -19.21 -23.84 8.23
CA ALA A 104 -19.85 -24.15 9.51
C ALA A 104 -21.38 -24.18 9.41
N ALA A 105 -21.97 -23.24 8.66
CA ALA A 105 -23.41 -23.22 8.42
C ALA A 105 -23.87 -24.43 7.57
N GLU A 106 -23.10 -24.78 6.54
CA GLU A 106 -23.34 -25.98 5.72
C GLU A 106 -23.25 -27.27 6.56
N ALA A 107 -22.28 -27.36 7.49
CA ALA A 107 -22.16 -28.50 8.39
C ALA A 107 -23.30 -28.59 9.43
N ASP A 108 -23.86 -27.44 9.85
CA ASP A 108 -24.96 -27.36 10.82
C ASP A 108 -26.35 -27.45 10.16
N GLY A 109 -26.41 -27.56 8.83
CA GLY A 109 -27.65 -27.57 8.05
C GLY A 109 -28.45 -26.27 8.13
N LYS A 110 -27.78 -25.15 8.42
CA LYS A 110 -28.36 -23.80 8.52
C LYS A 110 -27.87 -22.93 7.37
N ASP A 111 -28.65 -21.91 7.04
CA ASP A 111 -28.18 -20.83 6.16
C ASP A 111 -27.01 -20.08 6.82
N ALA A 112 -25.98 -19.79 6.04
CA ALA A 112 -24.88 -18.93 6.48
C ALA A 112 -25.43 -17.56 6.86
N PRO A 113 -24.84 -16.87 7.86
CA PRO A 113 -25.27 -15.53 8.21
C PRO A 113 -25.29 -14.64 6.96
N GLU A 114 -26.41 -13.94 6.71
CA GLU A 114 -26.60 -13.09 5.53
C GLU A 114 -25.53 -11.99 5.45
N THR A 115 -25.03 -11.55 6.61
CA THR A 115 -23.93 -10.61 6.74
C THR A 115 -23.00 -11.04 7.86
N ASP A 116 -21.70 -11.07 7.57
CA ASP A 116 -20.62 -11.36 8.51
C ASP A 116 -19.53 -10.30 8.31
N PRO A 117 -19.73 -9.08 8.85
CA PRO A 117 -18.79 -7.99 8.69
C PRO A 117 -17.47 -8.31 9.40
N HIS A 118 -16.44 -8.64 8.62
CA HIS A 118 -15.12 -8.95 9.15
C HIS A 118 -14.02 -8.37 8.26
N PHE A 119 -12.82 -8.28 8.84
CA PHE A 119 -11.60 -8.00 8.11
C PHE A 119 -10.81 -9.30 7.94
N TYR A 120 -10.28 -9.51 6.75
CA TYR A 120 -9.34 -10.59 6.48
C TYR A 120 -8.13 -10.05 5.74
N MET A 121 -6.96 -10.62 6.01
CA MET A 121 -5.77 -10.33 5.23
C MET A 121 -5.84 -11.06 3.89
N THR A 122 -5.49 -10.36 2.81
CA THR A 122 -5.42 -10.97 1.48
C THR A 122 -4.24 -10.42 0.70
N LYS A 123 -3.73 -11.23 -0.23
CA LYS A 123 -2.63 -10.81 -1.11
C LYS A 123 -3.09 -9.66 -1.99
N ALA A 124 -2.41 -8.52 -1.85
CA ALA A 124 -2.60 -7.33 -2.64
C ALA A 124 -1.43 -7.16 -3.62
N HIS A 125 -1.75 -6.68 -4.81
CA HIS A 125 -0.79 -6.30 -5.84
C HIS A 125 -0.72 -4.78 -5.89
N LEU A 126 0.44 -4.20 -5.60
CA LEU A 126 0.64 -2.76 -5.65
C LEU A 126 1.42 -2.36 -6.90
N PHE A 127 1.06 -1.20 -7.42
CA PHE A 127 1.66 -0.57 -8.57
C PHE A 127 2.18 0.80 -8.16
N HIS A 128 3.37 1.14 -8.64
CA HIS A 128 3.97 2.45 -8.41
C HIS A 128 3.33 3.52 -9.30
N ALA A 129 3.36 4.78 -8.88
CA ALA A 129 2.86 5.94 -9.64
C ALA A 129 3.43 6.02 -11.08
N LEU A 130 4.67 5.59 -11.30
CA LEU A 130 5.30 5.57 -12.63
C LEU A 130 4.69 4.51 -13.58
N GLN A 131 4.01 3.51 -13.04
CA GLN A 131 3.38 2.42 -13.81
C GLN A 131 1.95 2.74 -14.24
N VAL A 132 1.39 3.87 -13.80
CA VAL A 132 0.03 4.27 -14.12
C VAL A 132 0.00 5.46 -15.07
N GLU A 133 -1.09 5.59 -15.80
CA GLU A 133 -1.44 6.74 -16.64
C GLU A 133 -2.83 7.25 -16.28
N LYS A 134 -3.10 8.53 -16.55
CA LYS A 134 -4.43 9.10 -16.33
C LYS A 134 -5.45 8.31 -17.15
N SER A 135 -6.51 7.83 -16.51
CA SER A 135 -7.54 7.07 -17.20
C SER A 135 -8.15 7.94 -18.29
N LYS A 136 -8.12 7.44 -19.53
CA LYS A 136 -8.91 8.01 -20.62
C LYS A 136 -10.37 7.72 -20.29
N ARG A 137 -11.08 8.74 -19.79
CA ARG A 137 -12.54 8.73 -19.71
C ARG A 137 -13.11 8.86 -21.11
#